data_AF-A0A3S1CHK2-F1
#
_entry.id   AF-A0A3S1CHK2-F1
#
_cell.length_a   1.000
_cell.length_b   1.000
_cell.length_c   1.000
_cell.angle_alpha   90.00
_cell.angle_beta   90.00
_cell.angle_gamma   90.00
#
_symmetry.space_group_name_H-M   'P 1'
#
loop_
_entity.id
_entity.type
_entity.pdbx_description
1 polymer ?
#
loop_
_entity_poly.entity_id
_entity_poly.type
_entity_poly.pdbx_seq_one_letter_code
_entity_poly.pdbx_strand_id
1 'polypeptide(L)'
;MVVSEEVKINSERIDDIPVIVEWLKQMEVAKSIDQKLSPLHGNHKGLSYGQLSVLLLTYIITQSDHRLCAVHVKRFHLLCLT
;
A
#
# COMPACT_ATOMS: atom_id res chain seq x y z
N MET A 1 12.98 -16.32 41.44
CA MET A 1 12.93 -16.86 40.06
C MET A 1 12.45 -15.72 39.17
N VAL A 2 13.31 -15.20 38.30
CA VAL A 2 12.92 -14.15 37.34
C VAL A 2 12.33 -14.86 36.13
N VAL A 3 11.03 -14.66 35.89
CA VAL A 3 10.36 -15.16 34.69
C VAL A 3 10.74 -14.21 33.57
N SER A 4 11.55 -14.66 32.64
CA SER A 4 11.86 -13.93 31.42
C SER A 4 10.72 -14.18 30.43
N GLU A 5 9.91 -13.17 30.16
CA GLU A 5 8.90 -13.24 29.10
C GLU A 5 9.61 -13.23 27.73
N GLU A 6 9.37 -14.26 26.91
CA GLU A 6 9.90 -14.31 25.54
C GLU A 6 9.17 -13.31 24.65
N VAL A 7 9.91 -12.32 24.13
CA VAL A 7 9.38 -11.34 23.18
C VAL A 7 9.22 -11.99 21.81
N LYS A 8 7.98 -12.15 21.36
CA LYS A 8 7.67 -12.64 20.01
C LYS A 8 7.92 -11.55 18.97
N ILE A 9 8.96 -11.73 18.16
CA ILE A 9 9.28 -10.85 17.02
C ILE A 9 8.75 -11.50 15.75
N ASN A 10 7.92 -10.79 14.98
CA ASN A 10 7.50 -11.20 13.65
C ASN A 10 8.23 -10.32 12.62
N SER A 11 8.76 -10.93 11.57
CA SER A 11 9.37 -10.22 10.44
C SER A 11 8.55 -10.51 9.19
N GLU A 12 8.04 -9.45 8.56
CA GLU A 12 7.37 -9.54 7.26
C GLU A 12 8.37 -9.22 6.15
N ARG A 13 8.16 -9.84 5.00
CA ARG A 13 9.02 -9.66 3.84
C ARG A 13 8.50 -8.50 3.00
N ILE A 14 9.32 -7.47 2.79
CA ILE A 14 8.94 -6.21 2.13
C ILE A 14 9.98 -5.73 1.09
N ASP A 15 10.92 -6.59 0.70
CA ASP A 15 12.02 -6.24 -0.23
C ASP A 15 11.55 -5.95 -1.66
N ASP A 16 10.35 -6.38 -2.04
CA ASP A 16 9.75 -6.16 -3.35
C ASP A 16 9.17 -4.75 -3.53
N ILE A 17 8.65 -4.14 -2.45
CA ILE A 17 8.03 -2.81 -2.47
C ILE A 17 8.95 -1.74 -3.11
N PRO A 18 10.22 -1.57 -2.69
CA PRO A 18 11.08 -0.53 -3.26
C PRO A 18 11.32 -0.71 -4.76
N VAL A 19 11.45 -1.96 -5.22
CA VAL A 19 11.68 -2.29 -6.63
C VAL A 19 10.45 -1.93 -7.46
N ILE A 20 9.26 -2.31 -7.00
CA ILE A 20 8.00 -2.04 -7.69
C ILE A 20 7.74 -0.54 -7.77
N VAL A 21 7.91 0.19 -6.66
CA VAL A 21 7.69 1.64 -6.61
C VAL A 21 8.64 2.38 -7.56
N GLU A 22 9.91 1.99 -7.61
CA GLU A 22 10.88 2.63 -8.50
C GLU A 22 10.57 2.34 -9.98
N TRP A 23 10.10 1.13 -10.33
CA TRP A 23 9.61 0.86 -11.69
C TRP A 23 8.38 1.69 -12.06
N LEU A 24 7.37 1.79 -11.19
CA LEU A 24 6.18 2.60 -11.44
C LEU A 24 6.51 4.09 -11.58
N LYS A 25 7.54 4.56 -10.86
CA LYS A 25 8.06 5.92 -10.96
C LYS A 25 8.79 6.16 -12.29
N GLN A 26 9.65 5.23 -12.73
CA GLN A 26 10.33 5.32 -14.03
C GLN A 26 9.33 5.31 -15.21
N MET A 27 8.22 4.58 -15.06
CA MET A 27 7.12 4.57 -16.02
C MET A 27 6.22 5.83 -15.96
N GLU A 28 6.51 6.79 -15.08
CA GLU A 28 5.71 8.00 -14.86
C GLU A 28 4.20 7.72 -14.65
N VAL A 29 3.85 6.62 -13.98
CA VAL A 29 2.44 6.18 -13.85
C VAL A 29 1.58 7.25 -13.16
N ALA A 30 2.08 7.81 -12.05
CA ALA A 30 1.34 8.83 -11.31
C ALA A 30 1.04 10.07 -12.18
N LYS A 31 2.06 10.58 -12.87
CA LYS A 31 1.93 11.74 -13.78
C LYS A 31 0.96 11.44 -14.93
N SER A 32 1.07 10.26 -15.53
CA SER A 32 0.20 9.84 -16.63
C SER A 32 -1.28 9.79 -16.20
N ILE A 33 -1.55 9.31 -14.99
CA ILE A 33 -2.91 9.23 -14.43
C ILE A 33 -3.43 10.62 -14.07
N ASP A 34 -2.62 11.43 -13.38
CA ASP A 34 -3.01 12.79 -12.98
C ASP A 34 -3.29 13.69 -14.19
N GLN A 35 -2.65 13.44 -15.33
CA GLN A 35 -2.93 14.15 -16.59
C GLN A 35 -4.24 13.72 -17.27
N LYS A 36 -4.72 12.51 -17.01
CA LYS A 36 -5.89 11.94 -17.69
C LYS A 36 -7.17 12.02 -16.86
N LEU A 37 -7.04 12.02 -15.53
CA LEU A 37 -8.17 12.13 -14.64
C LEU A 37 -8.54 13.58 -14.37
N SER A 38 -9.83 13.82 -14.23
CA SER A 38 -10.38 15.10 -13.81
C SER A 38 -9.80 15.53 -12.45
N PRO A 39 -9.77 16.85 -12.16
CA PRO A 39 -9.31 17.35 -10.88
C PRO A 39 -10.02 16.68 -9.71
N LEU A 40 -9.27 16.49 -8.64
CA LEU A 40 -9.72 15.91 -7.37
C LEU A 40 -11.04 16.54 -6.91
N HIS A 41 -11.99 15.72 -6.47
CA HIS A 41 -13.24 16.24 -5.91
C HIS A 41 -12.93 17.20 -4.75
N GLY A 42 -13.74 18.23 -4.53
CA GLY A 42 -13.41 19.31 -3.57
C GLY A 42 -13.21 18.87 -2.11
N ASN A 43 -13.64 17.65 -1.75
CA ASN A 43 -13.42 17.08 -0.41
C ASN A 43 -12.16 16.19 -0.33
N HIS A 44 -11.48 15.91 -1.44
CA HIS A 44 -10.26 15.10 -1.46
C HIS A 44 -9.10 15.97 -0.99
N LYS A 45 -8.36 15.49 0.01
CA LYS A 45 -7.14 16.14 0.50
C LYS A 45 -6.04 15.08 0.64
N GLY A 46 -4.81 15.46 0.31
CA GLY A 46 -3.65 14.57 0.42
C GLY A 46 -3.13 14.13 -0.95
N LEU A 47 -3.03 12.83 -1.16
CA LEU A 47 -2.40 12.24 -2.34
C LEU A 47 -3.21 12.49 -3.62
N SER A 48 -2.51 12.67 -4.74
CA SER A 48 -3.16 12.71 -6.06
C SER A 48 -3.72 11.34 -6.45
N TYR A 49 -4.60 11.30 -7.46
CA TYR A 49 -5.09 10.02 -7.99
C TYR A 49 -3.95 9.16 -8.52
N GLY A 50 -2.97 9.76 -9.20
CA GLY A 50 -1.78 9.07 -9.66
C GLY A 50 -0.96 8.47 -8.52
N GLN A 51 -0.77 9.21 -7.42
CA GLN A 51 -0.08 8.69 -6.25
C GLN A 51 -0.84 7.54 -5.58
N LEU A 52 -2.18 7.64 -5.48
CA LEU A 52 -3.02 6.55 -4.98
C LEU A 52 -2.96 5.32 -5.89
N SER A 53 -2.88 5.51 -7.20
CA SER A 53 -2.71 4.41 -8.14
C SER A 53 -1.37 3.70 -7.98
N VAL A 54 -0.28 4.42 -7.72
CA VAL A 54 1.03 3.79 -7.43
C VAL A 54 0.93 2.92 -6.16
N LEU A 55 0.30 3.42 -5.10
CA LEU A 55 0.09 2.64 -3.87
C LEU A 55 -0.77 1.40 -4.13
N LEU A 56 -1.87 1.54 -4.86
CA LEU A 56 -2.76 0.44 -5.18
C LEU A 56 -2.05 -0.62 -6.04
N LEU A 57 -1.32 -0.22 -7.09
CA LEU A 57 -0.58 -1.16 -7.93
C LEU A 57 0.51 -1.88 -7.14
N THR A 58 1.21 -1.17 -6.25
CA THR A 58 2.19 -1.79 -5.34
C THR A 58 1.53 -2.83 -4.43
N TYR A 59 0.36 -2.52 -3.86
CA TYR A 59 -0.41 -3.49 -3.08
C TYR A 59 -0.83 -4.71 -3.91
N ILE A 60 -1.42 -4.49 -5.09
CA ILE A 60 -1.89 -5.56 -5.98
C ILE A 60 -0.74 -6.50 -6.36
N ILE A 61 0.43 -5.96 -6.70
CA ILE A 61 1.58 -6.77 -7.13
C ILE A 61 2.16 -7.55 -5.94
N THR A 62 2.30 -6.93 -4.77
CA THR A 62 2.93 -7.57 -3.59
C THR A 62 2.00 -8.58 -2.92
N GLN A 63 0.70 -8.29 -2.82
CA GLN A 63 -0.28 -9.14 -2.14
C GLN A 63 -1.03 -10.08 -3.10
N SER A 64 -0.89 -9.88 -4.42
CA SER A 64 -1.70 -10.56 -5.45
C SER A 64 -3.22 -10.40 -5.22
N ASP A 65 -3.63 -9.34 -4.52
CA ASP A 65 -5.03 -9.04 -4.20
C ASP A 65 -5.45 -7.70 -4.80
N HIS A 66 -6.52 -7.73 -5.58
CA HIS A 66 -7.09 -6.58 -6.28
C HIS A 66 -8.29 -5.96 -5.55
N ARG A 67 -8.69 -6.52 -4.41
CA ARG A 67 -9.79 -6.00 -3.61
C ARG A 67 -9.39 -4.66 -3.01
N LEU A 68 -10.23 -3.65 -3.24
CA LEU A 68 -10.15 -2.40 -2.49
C LEU A 68 -10.63 -2.68 -1.06
N CYS A 69 -9.71 -3.03 -0.18
CA CYS A 69 -10.01 -3.12 1.24
C CYS A 69 -10.33 -1.72 1.75
N ALA A 70 -11.52 -1.54 2.32
CA ALA A 70 -11.77 -0.35 3.12
C ALA A 70 -10.71 -0.31 4.22
N VAL A 71 -9.96 0.81 4.32
CA VAL A 71 -9.04 1.03 5.44
C VAL A 71 -9.89 1.11 6.70
N HIS A 72 -10.08 -0.04 7.34
CA HIS A 72 -10.61 -0.09 8.69
C HIS A 72 -9.48 0.40 9.60
N VAL A 73 -9.69 1.50 10.30
CA VAL A 73 -8.71 2.03 11.25
C VAL A 73 -8.67 1.12 12.47
N LYS A 74 -8.08 -0.08 12.37
CA LYS A 74 -7.51 -0.87 13.49
C LYS A 74 -6.47 -1.87 12.96
N ARG A 75 -5.23 -1.66 13.42
CA ARG A 75 -4.10 -2.60 13.61
C ARG A 75 -3.94 -3.77 12.61
N PHE A 76 -2.78 -3.76 11.95
CA PHE A 76 -2.10 -4.87 11.26
C PHE A 76 -2.08 -6.19 12.05
N HIS A 77 -3.21 -6.91 12.10
CA HIS A 77 -3.25 -8.31 12.50
C HIS A 77 -4.49 -8.96 11.89
N LEU A 78 -4.26 -10.04 11.13
CA LEU A 78 -5.24 -10.87 10.42
C LEU A 78 -5.91 -10.24 9.20
N LEU A 79 -5.30 -10.48 8.03
CA LEU A 79 -6.06 -10.74 6.80
C LEU A 79 -5.45 -11.96 6.09
N CYS A 80 -5.61 -13.13 6.71
CA CYS A 80 -5.57 -14.40 6.00
C CYS A 80 -6.35 -15.46 6.80
N LEU A 81 -7.66 -15.26 6.95
CA LEU A 81 -8.62 -16.35 7.20
C LEU A 81 -9.97 -15.92 6.61
N THR A 82 -10.13 -16.16 5.31
CA THR A 82 -11.29 -16.74 4.59
C THR A 82 -11.17 -16.42 3.11
#